data_AF-A0A8X6RKN7-F1
#
_entry.id   AF-A0A8X6RKN7-F1
#
_cell.length_a   1.000
_cell.length_b   1.000
_cell.length_c   1.000
_cell.angle_alpha   90.00
_cell.angle_beta   90.00
_cell.angle_gamma   90.00
#
_symmetry.space_group_name_H-M   'P 1'
#
loop_
_entity.id
_entity.type
_entity.pdbx_description
1 polymer ?
#
loop_
_entity_poly.entity_id
_entity_poly.type
_entity_poly.pdbx_seq_one_letter_code
_entity_poly.pdbx_strand_id
1 'polypeptide(L)'
;MPTTRAMEAQFQTLLEKLTEMKSDLTASMNANMGEMKSELTTNIAEVNTKLTNVNEQISANMDELNNKLTANKEELKSDLKGIGDKLTTMDKKFEEMEGRIESVENKFENKFVDIENKFENKFEDMKSNLDAKIFEKVEDVSISFRSDLEKLKKVMTGQGDEFKFQAPYSKPSIKLYTYDGKSSWQVYKTQFSIVVDANQWDSQTKACQLAASLRADAADILQTLPETQRLDYDALVNALELRF
;
A
#
# COMPACT_ATOMS: atom_id res chain seq x y z
N MET A 1 -20.10 -140.48 56.04
CA MET A 1 -20.92 -139.59 55.20
C MET A 1 -20.00 -138.76 54.32
N PRO A 2 -19.97 -138.98 52.99
CA PRO A 2 -19.07 -138.28 52.06
C PRO A 2 -19.44 -136.80 51.82
N THR A 3 -20.68 -136.41 52.14
CA THR A 3 -21.26 -135.10 51.85
C THR A 3 -20.71 -133.95 52.71
N THR A 4 -20.40 -134.18 53.99
CA THR A 4 -19.83 -133.15 54.88
C THR A 4 -18.41 -132.74 54.50
N ARG A 5 -17.58 -133.69 54.07
CA ARG A 5 -16.18 -133.41 53.65
C ARG A 5 -16.11 -132.60 52.35
N ALA A 6 -17.06 -132.80 51.44
CA ALA A 6 -17.17 -132.03 50.20
C ALA A 6 -17.61 -130.57 50.44
N MET A 7 -18.55 -130.35 51.37
CA MET A 7 -19.01 -129.02 51.74
C MET A 7 -17.91 -128.19 52.42
N GLU A 8 -17.12 -128.81 53.31
CA GLU A 8 -15.95 -128.16 53.93
C GLU A 8 -14.90 -127.73 52.90
N ALA A 9 -14.58 -128.60 51.93
CA ALA A 9 -13.64 -128.26 50.85
C ALA A 9 -14.14 -127.09 49.98
N GLN A 10 -15.44 -127.02 49.71
CA GLN A 10 -16.04 -125.88 49.00
C GLN A 10 -15.95 -124.58 49.79
N PHE A 11 -16.16 -124.63 51.12
CA PHE A 11 -16.03 -123.46 51.99
C PHE A 11 -14.59 -122.93 52.04
N GLN A 12 -13.59 -123.82 52.17
CA GLN A 12 -12.18 -123.42 52.12
C GLN A 12 -11.79 -122.82 50.78
N THR A 13 -12.27 -123.41 49.67
CA THR A 13 -12.07 -122.85 48.32
C THR A 13 -12.66 -121.44 48.20
N LEU A 14 -13.84 -121.21 48.79
CA LEU A 14 -14.48 -119.89 48.83
C LEU A 14 -13.67 -118.88 49.66
N LEU A 15 -13.15 -119.29 50.82
CA LEU A 15 -12.30 -118.45 51.65
C LEU A 15 -11.03 -118.03 50.90
N GLU A 16 -10.38 -118.96 50.21
CA GLU A 16 -9.16 -118.70 49.46
C GLU A 16 -9.39 -117.70 48.32
N LYS A 17 -10.47 -117.88 47.55
CA LYS A 17 -10.91 -116.91 46.54
C LYS A 17 -11.22 -115.53 47.13
N LEU A 18 -11.81 -115.48 48.31
CA LEU A 18 -12.15 -114.22 48.98
C LEU A 18 -10.89 -113.50 49.48
N THR A 19 -9.86 -114.26 49.91
CA THR A 19 -8.55 -113.70 50.27
C THR A 19 -7.77 -113.20 49.05
N GLU A 20 -7.77 -113.94 47.94
CA GLU A 20 -7.19 -113.49 46.66
C GLU A 20 -7.88 -112.21 46.19
N MET A 21 -9.21 -112.20 46.16
CA MET A 21 -9.98 -111.02 45.74
C MET A 21 -9.67 -109.78 46.59
N LYS A 22 -9.52 -109.95 47.92
CA LYS A 22 -9.13 -108.85 48.82
C LYS A 22 -7.70 -108.38 48.56
N SER A 23 -6.78 -109.31 48.32
CA SER A 23 -5.39 -109.01 47.98
C SER A 23 -5.30 -108.22 46.68
N ASP A 24 -5.96 -108.70 45.62
CA ASP A 24 -5.99 -108.05 44.31
C ASP A 24 -6.62 -106.66 44.37
N LEU A 25 -7.74 -106.52 45.10
CA LEU A 25 -8.38 -105.22 45.31
C LEU A 25 -7.45 -104.24 46.03
N THR A 26 -6.72 -104.71 47.04
CA THR A 26 -5.75 -103.91 47.79
C THR A 26 -4.57 -103.49 46.90
N ALA A 27 -4.04 -104.42 46.11
CA ALA A 27 -2.95 -104.14 45.17
C ALA A 27 -3.37 -103.12 44.10
N SER A 28 -4.56 -103.32 43.51
CA SER A 28 -5.14 -102.42 42.51
C SER A 28 -5.37 -101.01 43.07
N MET A 29 -5.96 -100.89 44.27
CA MET A 29 -6.14 -99.58 44.92
C MET A 29 -4.80 -98.88 45.21
N ASN A 30 -3.80 -99.62 45.70
CA ASN A 30 -2.47 -99.07 45.98
C ASN A 30 -1.76 -98.59 44.71
N ALA A 31 -1.86 -99.36 43.62
CA ALA A 31 -1.31 -98.99 42.31
C ALA A 31 -1.97 -97.70 41.79
N ASN A 32 -3.31 -97.66 41.75
CA ASN A 32 -4.06 -96.49 41.29
C ASN A 32 -3.76 -95.24 42.15
N MET A 33 -3.65 -95.39 43.47
CA MET A 33 -3.28 -94.30 44.37
C MET A 33 -1.85 -93.81 44.11
N GLY A 34 -0.92 -94.73 43.80
CA GLY A 34 0.45 -94.42 43.42
C GLY A 34 0.55 -93.66 42.09
N GLU A 35 -0.15 -94.13 41.07
CA GLU A 35 -0.24 -93.47 39.75
C GLU A 35 -0.83 -92.06 39.88
N MET A 36 -1.99 -91.93 40.54
CA MET A 36 -2.63 -90.63 40.74
C MET A 36 -1.72 -89.65 41.51
N LYS A 37 -0.99 -90.12 42.52
CA LYS A 37 -0.01 -89.30 43.25
C LYS A 37 1.15 -88.86 42.36
N SER A 38 1.64 -89.75 41.51
CA SER A 38 2.72 -89.45 40.57
C SER A 38 2.28 -88.43 39.52
N GLU A 39 1.08 -88.58 38.96
CA GLU A 39 0.50 -87.65 37.99
C GLU A 39 0.26 -86.26 38.60
N LEU A 40 -0.33 -86.19 39.81
CA LEU A 40 -0.52 -84.92 40.52
C LEU A 40 0.81 -84.22 40.82
N THR A 41 1.82 -84.98 41.25
CA THR A 41 3.15 -84.41 41.54
C THR A 41 3.79 -83.83 40.27
N THR A 42 3.64 -84.54 39.14
CA THR A 42 4.15 -84.10 37.84
C THR A 42 3.44 -82.83 37.38
N ASN A 43 2.11 -82.80 37.44
CA ASN A 43 1.31 -81.63 37.05
C ASN A 43 1.65 -80.39 37.88
N ILE A 44 1.84 -80.54 39.20
CA ILE A 44 2.26 -79.44 40.08
C ILE A 44 3.64 -78.92 39.68
N ALA A 45 4.60 -79.81 39.40
CA ALA A 45 5.94 -79.41 38.96
C ALA A 45 5.92 -78.66 37.63
N GLU A 46 5.12 -79.13 36.66
CA GLU A 46 4.95 -78.46 35.37
C GLU A 46 4.31 -77.07 35.51
N VAL A 47 3.26 -76.96 36.32
CA VAL A 47 2.58 -75.66 36.59
C VAL A 47 3.54 -74.70 37.26
N ASN A 48 4.30 -75.15 38.26
CA ASN A 48 5.29 -74.31 38.94
C ASN A 48 6.37 -73.82 37.97
N THR A 49 6.85 -74.70 37.09
CA THR A 49 7.83 -74.33 36.05
C THR A 49 7.26 -73.28 35.09
N LYS A 50 6.02 -73.47 34.61
CA LYS A 50 5.34 -72.49 33.75
C LYS A 50 5.15 -71.15 34.47
N LEU A 51 4.79 -71.16 35.75
CA LEU A 51 4.60 -69.95 36.56
C LEU A 51 5.92 -69.20 36.75
N THR A 52 7.02 -69.90 37.04
CA THR A 52 8.36 -69.30 37.11
C THR A 52 8.76 -68.65 35.79
N ASN A 53 8.58 -69.37 34.67
CA ASN A 53 8.92 -68.84 33.34
C ASN A 53 8.11 -67.59 32.99
N VAL A 54 6.79 -67.59 33.25
CA VAL A 54 5.94 -66.43 33.03
C VAL A 54 6.38 -65.25 33.90
N ASN A 55 6.73 -65.50 35.16
CA ASN A 55 7.18 -64.46 36.07
C ASN A 55 8.51 -63.84 35.62
N GLU A 56 9.47 -64.65 35.17
CA GLU A 56 10.75 -64.18 34.60
C GLU A 56 10.54 -63.35 33.33
N GLN A 57 9.65 -63.79 32.43
CA GLN A 57 9.31 -63.03 31.22
C GLN A 57 8.67 -61.68 31.55
N ILE A 58 7.77 -61.63 32.54
CA ILE A 58 7.14 -60.40 33.00
C ILE A 58 8.18 -59.43 33.57
N SER A 59 9.11 -59.92 34.39
CA SER A 59 10.21 -59.11 34.92
C SER A 59 11.10 -58.56 33.81
N ALA A 60 11.52 -59.39 32.86
CA ALA A 60 12.34 -58.95 31.73
C ALA A 60 11.64 -57.89 30.87
N ASN A 61 10.35 -58.08 30.58
CA ASN A 61 9.57 -57.11 29.81
C ASN A 61 9.41 -55.78 30.57
N MET A 62 9.24 -55.82 31.89
CA MET A 62 9.19 -54.60 32.71
C MET A 62 10.51 -53.84 32.70
N ASP A 63 11.64 -54.55 32.79
CA ASP A 63 12.97 -53.93 32.71
C ASP A 63 13.22 -53.30 31.34
N GLU A 64 12.87 -54.00 30.26
CA GLU A 64 12.99 -53.47 28.90
C GLU A 64 12.13 -52.20 28.71
N LEU A 65 10.89 -52.22 29.19
CA LEU A 65 9.98 -51.08 29.10
C LEU A 65 10.50 -49.88 29.90
N ASN A 66 11.02 -50.11 31.12
CA ASN A 66 11.62 -49.06 31.94
C ASN A 66 12.87 -48.44 31.29
N ASN A 67 13.71 -49.26 30.68
CA ASN A 67 14.91 -48.80 29.97
C ASN A 67 14.53 -47.95 28.75
N LYS A 68 13.57 -48.40 27.93
CA LYS A 68 13.04 -47.63 26.80
C LYS A 68 12.43 -46.31 27.25
N LEU A 69 11.63 -46.32 28.31
CA LEU A 69 11.03 -45.10 28.87
C LEU A 69 12.09 -44.10 29.34
N THR A 70 13.13 -44.59 30.00
CA THR A 70 14.25 -43.75 30.47
C THR A 70 15.03 -43.15 29.30
N ALA A 71 15.34 -43.94 28.28
CA ALA A 71 16.03 -43.46 27.08
C ALA A 71 15.23 -42.36 26.37
N ASN A 72 13.94 -42.63 26.10
CA ASN A 72 13.06 -41.65 25.45
C ASN A 72 12.92 -40.36 26.27
N LYS A 73 12.88 -40.47 27.60
CA LYS A 73 12.79 -39.30 28.48
C LYS A 73 14.03 -38.41 28.38
N GLU A 74 15.23 -38.99 28.35
CA GLU A 74 16.47 -38.23 28.21
C GLU A 74 16.63 -37.64 26.81
N GLU A 75 16.22 -38.36 25.76
CA GLU A 75 16.17 -37.83 24.39
C GLU A 75 15.25 -36.62 24.27
N LEU A 76 13.99 -36.74 24.75
CA LEU A 76 13.03 -35.63 24.75
C LEU A 76 13.54 -34.42 25.55
N LYS A 77 14.24 -34.66 26.66
CA LYS A 77 14.84 -33.58 27.47
C LYS A 77 15.97 -32.88 26.71
N SER A 78 16.79 -33.62 25.97
CA SER A 78 17.83 -33.07 25.10
C SER A 78 17.22 -32.22 23.98
N ASP A 79 16.17 -32.74 23.32
CA ASP A 79 15.47 -32.03 22.24
C ASP A 79 14.82 -30.74 22.75
N LEU A 80 14.13 -30.78 23.88
CA LEU A 80 13.52 -29.60 24.50
C LEU A 80 14.57 -28.55 24.86
N LYS A 81 15.74 -28.97 25.36
CA LYS A 81 16.86 -28.05 25.61
C LYS A 81 17.36 -27.43 24.31
N GLY A 82 17.56 -28.23 23.26
CA GLY A 82 17.99 -27.74 21.96
C GLY A 82 17.00 -26.77 21.30
N ILE A 83 15.70 -26.98 21.50
CA ILE A 83 14.64 -26.03 21.09
C ILE A 83 14.75 -24.74 21.91
N GLY A 84 14.93 -24.83 23.22
CA GLY A 84 15.12 -23.68 24.11
C GLY A 84 16.31 -22.81 23.67
N ASP A 85 17.47 -23.43 23.41
CA ASP A 85 18.68 -22.71 22.96
C ASP A 85 18.46 -22.00 21.61
N LYS A 86 17.70 -22.61 20.70
CA LYS A 86 17.32 -22.00 19.41
C LYS A 86 16.37 -20.82 19.59
N LEU A 87 15.40 -20.91 20.51
CA LEU A 87 14.49 -19.81 20.82
C LEU A 87 15.25 -18.62 21.40
N THR A 88 16.15 -18.84 22.38
CA THR A 88 17.00 -17.77 22.92
C THR A 88 17.88 -17.12 21.84
N THR A 89 18.39 -17.92 20.89
CA THR A 89 19.15 -17.39 19.75
C THR A 89 18.26 -16.53 18.83
N MET A 90 17.00 -16.89 18.66
CA MET A 90 16.04 -16.15 17.85
C MET A 90 15.65 -14.83 18.52
N ASP A 91 15.39 -14.84 19.82
CA ASP A 91 15.09 -13.63 20.60
C ASP A 91 16.20 -12.59 20.45
N LYS A 92 17.47 -13.00 20.59
CA LYS A 92 18.62 -12.12 20.38
C LYS A 92 18.66 -11.52 18.97
N LYS A 93 18.32 -12.30 17.94
CA LYS A 93 18.27 -11.78 16.56
C LYS A 93 17.14 -10.78 16.35
N PHE A 94 16.02 -10.94 17.04
CA PHE A 94 14.93 -9.97 17.03
C PHE A 94 15.37 -8.66 17.69
N GLU A 95 15.99 -8.71 18.87
CA GLU A 95 16.55 -7.53 19.54
C GLU A 95 17.58 -6.80 18.64
N GLU A 96 18.50 -7.53 18.00
CA GLU A 96 19.46 -6.95 17.05
C GLU A 96 18.77 -6.30 15.84
N MET A 97 17.66 -6.88 15.37
CA MET A 97 16.89 -6.35 14.25
C MET A 97 16.12 -5.08 14.65
N GLU A 98 15.50 -5.07 15.84
CA GLU A 98 14.85 -3.89 16.41
C GLU A 98 15.82 -2.71 16.49
N GLY A 99 17.03 -2.92 17.03
CA GLY A 99 18.06 -1.88 17.08
C GLY A 99 18.52 -1.40 15.70
N ARG A 100 18.55 -2.29 14.69
CA ARG A 100 18.87 -1.89 13.30
C ARG A 100 17.76 -1.05 12.67
N ILE A 101 16.49 -1.38 12.93
CA ILE A 101 15.33 -0.62 12.44
C ILE A 101 15.36 0.78 13.06
N GLU A 102 15.53 0.87 14.38
CA GLU A 102 15.64 2.16 15.09
C GLU A 102 16.80 3.01 14.53
N SER A 103 17.96 2.39 14.25
CA SER A 103 19.09 3.10 13.62
C SER A 103 18.76 3.64 12.23
N VAL A 104 17.99 2.88 11.43
CA VAL A 104 17.58 3.29 10.08
C VAL A 104 16.55 4.42 10.15
N GLU A 105 15.55 4.33 11.03
CA GLU A 105 14.56 5.37 11.26
C GLU A 105 15.23 6.69 11.65
N ASN A 106 16.12 6.65 12.64
CA ASN A 106 16.89 7.82 13.06
C ASN A 106 17.74 8.42 11.92
N LYS A 107 18.34 7.58 11.05
CA LYS A 107 19.10 8.08 9.89
C LYS A 107 18.20 8.75 8.85
N PHE A 108 17.00 8.23 8.61
CA PHE A 108 16.06 8.83 7.68
C PHE A 108 15.52 10.15 8.22
N GLU A 109 15.14 10.19 9.49
CA GLU A 109 14.67 11.40 10.17
C GLU A 109 15.71 12.53 10.04
N ASN A 110 16.96 12.26 10.42
CA ASN A 110 18.05 13.24 10.33
C ASN A 110 18.30 13.72 8.89
N LYS A 111 18.28 12.81 7.91
CA LYS A 111 18.44 13.19 6.50
C LYS A 111 17.29 14.06 5.99
N PHE A 112 16.08 13.82 6.47
CA PHE A 112 14.92 14.61 6.09
C PHE A 112 15.03 16.03 6.63
N VAL A 113 15.35 16.17 7.92
CA VAL A 113 15.64 17.47 8.56
C VAL A 113 16.76 18.22 7.84
N ASP A 114 17.85 17.53 7.48
CA ASP A 114 18.96 18.12 6.71
C ASP A 114 18.51 18.63 5.32
N ILE A 115 17.60 17.91 4.66
CA ILE A 115 17.06 18.30 3.35
C ILE A 115 16.13 19.50 3.52
N GLU A 116 15.23 19.49 4.49
CA GLU A 116 14.33 20.61 4.80
C GLU A 116 15.13 21.88 5.05
N ASN A 117 16.13 21.83 5.94
CA ASN A 117 17.00 22.97 6.24
C ASN A 117 17.76 23.47 5.00
N LYS A 118 18.24 22.56 4.13
CA LYS A 118 18.91 22.94 2.87
C LYS A 118 17.97 23.61 1.89
N PHE A 119 16.74 23.13 1.77
CA PHE A 119 15.73 23.74 0.92
C PHE A 119 15.32 25.11 1.43
N GLU A 120 15.07 25.25 2.73
CA GLU A 120 14.71 26.51 3.37
C GLU A 120 15.79 27.57 3.15
N ASN A 121 17.06 27.23 3.43
CA ASN A 121 18.19 28.14 3.23
C ASN A 121 18.33 28.57 1.76
N LYS A 122 18.24 27.63 0.82
CA LYS A 122 18.32 27.96 -0.62
C LYS A 122 17.15 28.84 -1.08
N PHE A 123 15.97 28.65 -0.50
CA PHE A 123 14.79 29.44 -0.83
C PHE A 123 14.93 30.87 -0.31
N GLU A 124 15.39 31.05 0.93
CA GLU A 124 15.68 32.38 1.48
C GLU A 124 16.82 33.08 0.73
N ASP A 125 17.90 32.37 0.39
CA ASP A 125 18.96 32.93 -0.45
C ASP A 125 18.43 33.39 -1.82
N MET A 126 17.54 32.60 -2.44
CA MET A 126 16.93 32.95 -3.72
C MET A 126 16.04 34.19 -3.61
N LYS A 127 15.24 34.26 -2.54
CA LYS A 127 14.37 35.40 -2.24
C LYS A 127 15.17 36.68 -2.01
N SER A 128 16.20 36.64 -1.16
CA SER A 128 17.10 37.76 -0.91
C SER A 128 17.79 38.25 -2.20
N ASN A 129 18.26 37.32 -3.04
CA ASN A 129 18.87 37.65 -4.32
C ASN A 129 17.90 38.30 -5.31
N LEU A 130 16.64 37.83 -5.35
CA LEU A 130 15.60 38.44 -6.19
C LEU A 130 15.24 39.84 -5.70
N ASP A 131 15.07 40.02 -4.39
CA ASP A 131 14.79 41.32 -3.78
C ASP A 131 15.91 42.33 -4.08
N ALA A 132 17.17 41.92 -3.95
CA ALA A 132 18.32 42.76 -4.26
C ALA A 132 18.34 43.19 -5.74
N LYS A 133 18.11 42.25 -6.67
CA LYS A 133 18.07 42.54 -8.12
C LYS A 133 16.91 43.47 -8.51
N ILE A 134 15.73 43.28 -7.90
CA ILE A 134 14.59 44.16 -8.14
C ILE A 134 14.91 45.57 -7.63
N PHE A 135 15.47 45.70 -6.42
CA PHE A 135 15.83 46.99 -5.85
C PHE A 135 16.87 47.72 -6.71
N GLU A 136 17.94 47.04 -7.13
CA GLU A 136 18.96 47.59 -8.04
C GLU A 136 18.33 48.11 -9.33
N LYS A 137 17.47 47.31 -9.97
CA LYS A 137 16.82 47.69 -11.23
C LYS A 137 15.86 48.88 -11.07
N VAL A 138 15.13 48.95 -9.95
CA VAL A 138 14.22 50.06 -9.64
C VAL A 138 15.01 51.35 -9.36
N GLU A 139 16.14 51.27 -8.65
CA GLU A 139 17.01 52.42 -8.40
C GLU A 139 17.64 52.94 -9.70
N ASP A 140 18.15 52.04 -10.56
CA ASP A 140 18.69 52.39 -11.89
C ASP A 140 17.68 53.17 -12.74
N VAL A 141 16.44 52.67 -12.82
CA VAL A 141 15.34 53.32 -13.55
C VAL A 141 15.00 54.68 -12.92
N SER A 142 15.02 54.77 -11.60
CA SER A 142 14.77 56.02 -10.88
C SER A 142 15.85 57.07 -11.15
N ILE A 143 17.12 56.68 -11.19
CA ILE A 143 18.25 57.54 -11.54
C ILE A 143 18.14 58.01 -12.98
N SER A 144 17.86 57.12 -13.94
CA SER A 144 17.72 57.50 -15.35
C SER A 144 16.58 58.50 -15.57
N PHE A 145 15.42 58.25 -14.94
CA PHE A 145 14.26 59.14 -15.05
C PHE A 145 14.55 60.52 -14.45
N ARG A 146 15.23 60.57 -13.29
CA ARG A 146 15.68 61.83 -12.67
C ARG A 146 16.62 62.61 -13.59
N SER A 147 17.60 61.94 -14.20
CA SER A 147 18.51 62.55 -15.18
C SER A 147 17.76 63.14 -16.38
N ASP A 148 16.83 62.38 -16.96
CA ASP A 148 16.08 62.84 -18.14
C ASP A 148 15.16 64.01 -17.82
N LEU A 149 14.58 64.05 -16.62
CA LEU A 149 13.77 65.16 -16.13
C LEU A 149 14.61 66.45 -15.98
N GLU A 150 15.85 66.36 -15.51
CA GLU A 150 16.76 67.51 -15.43
C GLU A 150 17.21 68.02 -16.80
N LYS A 151 17.47 67.12 -17.77
CA LYS A 151 17.73 67.52 -19.16
C LYS A 151 16.54 68.31 -19.74
N LEU A 152 15.31 67.84 -19.51
CA LEU A 152 14.09 68.51 -19.97
C LEU A 152 13.93 69.90 -19.33
N LYS A 153 14.19 70.03 -18.02
CA LYS A 153 14.17 71.34 -17.34
C LYS A 153 15.18 72.32 -17.93
N LYS A 154 16.39 71.87 -18.27
CA LYS A 154 17.42 72.72 -18.89
C LYS A 154 16.99 73.22 -20.28
N VAL A 155 16.32 72.37 -21.07
CA VAL A 155 15.71 72.79 -22.35
C VAL A 155 14.65 73.87 -22.14
N MET A 156 13.88 73.80 -21.04
CA MET A 156 12.85 74.81 -20.72
C MET A 156 13.39 76.10 -20.06
N THR A 157 14.64 76.13 -19.59
CA THR A 157 15.21 77.26 -18.81
C THR A 157 16.39 77.97 -19.49
N GLY A 158 16.86 77.48 -20.64
CA GLY A 158 17.78 78.22 -21.53
C GLY A 158 17.08 79.40 -22.22
N GLN A 159 17.83 80.49 -22.44
CA GLN A 159 17.38 81.76 -23.03
C GLN A 159 16.34 81.60 -24.15
N GLY A 160 15.26 82.36 -24.02
CA GLY A 160 14.13 82.34 -24.94
C GLY A 160 14.51 82.79 -26.35
N ASP A 161 14.13 81.98 -27.31
CA ASP A 161 13.35 82.47 -28.44
C ASP A 161 11.90 82.06 -28.19
N GLU A 162 10.95 82.92 -28.57
CA GLU A 162 9.51 82.65 -28.56
C GLU A 162 9.23 81.22 -29.02
N PHE A 163 8.99 80.31 -28.09
CA PHE A 163 8.28 79.08 -28.39
C PHE A 163 6.83 79.48 -28.64
N LYS A 164 6.57 79.88 -29.88
CA LYS A 164 5.23 79.89 -30.42
C LYS A 164 4.71 78.47 -30.28
N PHE A 165 3.75 78.27 -29.38
CA PHE A 165 2.83 77.16 -29.49
C PHE A 165 2.06 77.38 -30.80
N GLN A 166 2.67 77.03 -31.93
CA GLN A 166 1.91 76.66 -33.10
C GLN A 166 1.16 75.41 -32.66
N ALA A 167 -0.11 75.58 -32.33
CA ALA A 167 -1.06 74.49 -32.32
C ALA A 167 -0.76 73.66 -33.57
N PRO A 168 -0.30 72.41 -33.45
CA PRO A 168 0.08 71.64 -34.61
C PRO A 168 -1.21 71.44 -35.39
N TYR A 169 -1.37 72.26 -36.42
CA TYR A 169 -2.29 72.17 -37.53
C TYR A 169 -3.72 71.86 -37.08
N SER A 170 -4.65 72.82 -37.25
CA SER A 170 -6.06 72.48 -37.38
C SER A 170 -6.17 71.34 -38.39
N LYS A 171 -6.30 70.11 -37.89
CA LYS A 171 -6.31 68.90 -38.71
C LYS A 171 -7.48 69.10 -39.67
N PRO A 172 -7.29 69.04 -40.99
CA PRO A 172 -8.42 69.09 -41.90
C PRO A 172 -9.33 67.91 -41.54
N SER A 173 -10.45 68.18 -40.86
CA SER A 173 -11.45 67.16 -40.59
C SER A 173 -12.09 66.82 -41.93
N ILE A 174 -11.54 65.78 -42.58
CA ILE A 174 -12.13 65.25 -43.80
C ILE A 174 -13.52 64.73 -43.40
N LYS A 175 -14.55 65.38 -43.92
CA LYS A 175 -15.94 65.01 -43.62
C LYS A 175 -16.16 63.58 -44.08
N LEU A 176 -16.59 62.74 -43.14
CA LEU A 176 -17.11 61.42 -43.45
C LEU A 176 -18.39 61.56 -44.27
N TYR A 177 -18.48 60.76 -45.33
CA TYR A 177 -19.74 60.54 -46.02
C TYR A 177 -20.59 59.56 -45.23
N THR A 178 -21.92 59.72 -45.29
CA THR A 178 -22.85 58.78 -44.67
C THR A 178 -23.02 57.54 -45.54
N TYR A 179 -23.22 56.38 -44.93
CA TYR A 179 -23.51 55.13 -45.62
C TYR A 179 -24.98 54.75 -45.44
N ASP A 180 -25.69 54.54 -46.55
CA ASP A 180 -27.12 54.23 -46.58
C ASP A 180 -27.44 52.79 -47.05
N GLY A 181 -26.42 51.97 -47.29
CA GLY A 181 -26.58 50.57 -47.74
C GLY A 181 -26.74 50.38 -49.26
N LYS A 182 -26.78 51.45 -50.06
CA LYS A 182 -27.03 51.36 -51.52
C LYS A 182 -25.77 51.27 -52.38
N SER A 183 -24.66 51.76 -51.87
CA SER A 183 -23.34 51.64 -52.50
C SER A 183 -22.58 50.43 -51.94
N SER A 184 -21.62 49.90 -52.69
CA SER A 184 -20.82 48.75 -52.24
C SER A 184 -20.15 49.04 -50.89
N TRP A 185 -20.42 48.19 -49.90
CA TRP A 185 -19.87 48.32 -48.54
C TRP A 185 -18.34 48.33 -48.53
N GLN A 186 -17.69 47.51 -49.36
CA GLN A 186 -16.22 47.46 -49.46
C GLN A 186 -15.60 48.78 -49.94
N VAL A 187 -16.30 49.48 -50.86
CA VAL A 187 -15.87 50.81 -51.32
C VAL A 187 -15.99 51.83 -50.19
N TYR A 188 -17.08 51.81 -49.42
CA TYR A 188 -17.27 52.68 -48.27
C TYR A 188 -16.24 52.41 -47.15
N LYS A 189 -16.01 51.13 -46.81
CA LYS A 189 -15.02 50.71 -45.82
C LYS A 189 -13.62 51.22 -46.17
N THR A 190 -13.23 51.14 -47.45
CA THR A 190 -11.95 51.66 -47.94
C THR A 190 -11.85 53.18 -47.80
N GLN A 191 -12.91 53.92 -48.17
CA GLN A 191 -12.95 55.38 -47.99
C GLN A 191 -12.89 55.77 -46.51
N PHE A 192 -13.59 55.03 -45.65
CA PHE A 192 -13.59 55.22 -44.21
C PHE A 192 -12.18 55.00 -43.62
N SER A 193 -11.49 53.92 -44.00
CA SER A 193 -10.10 53.67 -43.55
C SER A 193 -9.14 54.78 -43.97
N ILE A 194 -9.24 55.30 -45.19
CA ILE A 194 -8.42 56.46 -45.64
C ILE A 194 -8.66 57.68 -44.73
N VAL A 195 -9.91 57.93 -44.34
CA VAL A 195 -10.26 59.04 -43.44
C VAL A 195 -9.76 58.79 -42.00
N VAL A 196 -9.85 57.55 -41.50
CA VAL A 196 -9.31 57.15 -40.20
C VAL A 196 -7.80 57.38 -40.16
N ASP A 197 -7.08 56.97 -41.20
CA ASP A 197 -5.62 57.11 -41.29
C ASP A 197 -5.22 58.59 -41.41
N ALA A 198 -5.92 59.35 -42.26
CA ALA A 198 -5.70 60.79 -42.41
C ALA A 198 -5.99 61.55 -41.10
N ASN A 199 -7.03 61.15 -40.37
CA ASN A 199 -7.42 61.77 -39.10
C ASN A 199 -6.78 61.10 -37.86
N GLN A 200 -5.95 60.08 -38.02
CA GLN A 200 -5.32 59.27 -36.96
C GLN A 200 -6.28 58.96 -35.81
N TRP A 201 -7.49 58.49 -36.12
CA TRP A 201 -8.47 58.15 -35.09
C TRP A 201 -8.08 56.86 -34.36
N ASP A 202 -8.28 56.86 -33.04
CA ASP A 202 -8.11 55.66 -32.23
C ASP A 202 -9.27 54.67 -32.42
N SER A 203 -9.11 53.46 -31.87
CA SER A 203 -10.07 52.37 -32.07
C SER A 203 -11.47 52.67 -31.53
N GLN A 204 -11.60 53.56 -30.56
CA GLN A 204 -12.88 53.96 -30.00
C GLN A 204 -13.55 55.03 -30.86
N THR A 205 -12.80 56.03 -31.31
CA THR A 205 -13.29 57.12 -32.16
C THR A 205 -13.72 56.59 -33.53
N LYS A 206 -12.96 55.64 -34.12
CA LYS A 206 -13.35 55.01 -35.40
C LYS A 206 -14.68 54.26 -35.29
N ALA A 207 -14.94 53.55 -34.19
CA ALA A 207 -16.19 52.82 -33.98
C ALA A 207 -17.38 53.77 -33.84
N CYS A 208 -17.23 54.79 -32.99
CA CYS A 208 -18.24 55.83 -32.80
C CYS A 208 -18.59 56.56 -34.10
N GLN A 209 -17.56 56.96 -34.87
CA GLN A 209 -17.77 57.66 -36.14
C GLN A 209 -18.36 56.76 -37.21
N LEU A 210 -17.99 55.48 -37.25
CA LEU A 210 -18.62 54.51 -38.15
C LEU A 210 -20.10 54.37 -37.81
N ALA A 211 -20.46 54.12 -36.55
CA ALA A 211 -21.86 54.04 -36.13
C ALA A 211 -22.64 55.32 -36.45
N ALA A 212 -22.05 56.50 -36.21
CA ALA A 212 -22.69 57.79 -36.49
C ALA A 212 -22.91 58.06 -37.99
N SER A 213 -22.07 57.49 -38.85
CA SER A 213 -22.13 57.65 -40.31
C SER A 213 -23.21 56.80 -40.98
N LEU A 214 -23.73 55.77 -40.30
CA LEU A 214 -24.79 54.91 -40.84
C LEU A 214 -26.14 55.65 -40.91
N ARG A 215 -26.86 55.44 -42.00
CA ARG A 215 -28.19 56.01 -42.27
C ARG A 215 -29.09 54.95 -42.91
N ALA A 216 -30.41 55.17 -42.85
CA ALA A 216 -31.43 54.29 -43.44
C ALA A 216 -31.19 52.80 -43.11
N ASP A 217 -31.24 51.91 -44.10
CA ASP A 217 -31.14 50.45 -43.92
C ASP A 217 -29.83 50.04 -43.23
N ALA A 218 -28.75 50.81 -43.40
CA ALA A 218 -27.48 50.56 -42.72
C ALA A 218 -27.51 50.90 -41.22
N ALA A 219 -28.34 51.86 -40.81
CA ALA A 219 -28.50 52.22 -39.39
C ALA A 219 -29.28 51.16 -38.59
N ASP A 220 -30.13 50.36 -39.24
CA ASP A 220 -30.84 49.25 -38.60
C ASP A 220 -29.89 48.20 -37.99
N ILE A 221 -28.66 48.10 -38.50
CA ILE A 221 -27.64 47.20 -37.93
C ILE A 221 -27.35 47.55 -36.46
N LEU A 222 -27.43 48.84 -36.11
CA LEU A 222 -27.26 49.30 -34.74
C LEU A 222 -28.39 48.80 -33.83
N GLN A 223 -29.59 48.53 -34.35
CA GLN A 223 -30.67 47.93 -33.56
C GLN A 223 -30.48 46.41 -33.39
N THR A 224 -29.91 45.74 -34.37
CA THR A 224 -29.68 44.28 -34.34
C THR A 224 -28.53 43.86 -33.41
N LEU A 225 -27.59 44.75 -33.12
CA LEU A 225 -26.44 44.48 -32.25
C LEU A 225 -26.71 44.86 -30.77
N PRO A 226 -26.18 44.11 -29.80
CA PRO A 226 -26.25 44.46 -28.38
C PRO A 226 -25.42 45.70 -28.07
N GLU A 227 -25.81 46.47 -27.05
CA GLU A 227 -25.29 47.82 -26.76
C GLU A 227 -23.77 47.85 -26.53
N THR A 228 -23.21 46.77 -25.98
CA THR A 228 -21.76 46.59 -25.75
C THR A 228 -20.95 46.43 -27.03
N GLN A 229 -21.58 46.01 -28.14
CA GLN A 229 -20.93 45.77 -29.43
C GLN A 229 -21.16 46.91 -30.44
N ARG A 230 -22.07 47.85 -30.14
CA ARG A 230 -22.34 49.03 -31.00
C ARG A 230 -21.20 50.05 -31.04
N LEU A 231 -20.25 49.93 -30.11
CA LEU A 231 -19.07 50.79 -30.00
C LEU A 231 -17.77 50.00 -30.25
N ASP A 232 -17.88 48.75 -30.71
CA ASP A 232 -16.76 47.96 -31.18
C ASP A 232 -16.71 48.00 -32.71
N TYR A 233 -15.59 48.46 -33.25
CA TYR A 233 -15.41 48.64 -34.69
C TYR A 233 -15.46 47.31 -35.44
N ASP A 234 -14.83 46.27 -34.91
CA ASP A 234 -14.75 44.98 -35.61
C ASP A 234 -16.13 44.31 -35.66
N ALA A 235 -16.91 44.43 -34.58
CA ALA A 235 -18.28 43.94 -34.53
C ALA A 235 -19.19 44.69 -35.53
N LEU A 236 -19.08 46.02 -35.62
CA LEU A 236 -19.85 46.82 -36.57
C LEU A 236 -19.51 46.48 -38.03
N VAL A 237 -18.22 46.36 -38.34
CA VAL A 237 -17.75 46.03 -39.69
C VAL A 237 -18.23 44.64 -40.12
N ASN A 238 -18.13 43.64 -39.23
CA ASN A 238 -18.59 42.29 -39.53
C ASN A 238 -20.11 42.23 -39.77
N ALA A 239 -20.89 42.98 -38.99
CA ALA A 239 -22.34 43.04 -39.18
C ALA A 239 -22.73 43.74 -40.49
N LEU A 240 -21.97 44.76 -40.91
CA LEU A 240 -22.15 45.44 -42.19
C LEU A 240 -21.73 44.55 -43.37
N GLU A 241 -20.62 43.81 -43.27
CA GLU A 241 -20.18 42.84 -44.30
C GLU A 241 -21.15 41.67 -44.49
N LEU A 242 -21.86 41.27 -43.43
CA LEU A 242 -22.84 40.20 -43.53
C LEU A 242 -24.13 40.63 -44.24
N ARG A 243 -24.45 41.94 -44.20
CA ARG A 243 -25.73 42.47 -44.68
C ARG A 243 -25.65 43.20 -46.03
N PHE A 244 -24.51 43.80 -46.38
CA PHE A 244 -24.34 44.67 -47.56
C PHE A 244 -23.10 44.36 -48.39
#